data_AF-A0A355UDW1-F1
#
_entry.id   AF-A0A355UDW1-F1
#
_cell.length_a   1.000
_cell.length_b   1.000
_cell.length_c   1.000
_cell.angle_alpha   90.00
_cell.angle_beta   90.00
_cell.angle_gamma   90.00
#
_symmetry.space_group_name_H-M   'P 1'
#
loop_
_entity.id
_entity.type
_entity.pdbx_description
1 polymer ?
#
loop_
_entity_poly.entity_id
_entity_poly.type
_entity_poly.pdbx_seq_one_letter_code
_entity_poly.pdbx_strand_id
1 'polypeptide(L)'
;MLRVFEESEDILKIWNELTPIQRNEWICWTTIVKKQETREKHIQRMIEELKEGVKQPCCWPGCPHRHPERKTYFNFKNLNEE
;
A
#
# COMPACT_ATOMS: atom_id res chain seq x y z
N MET A 1 6.83 6.37 3.39
CA MET A 1 6.60 5.79 2.05
C MET A 1 7.37 6.57 0.99
N LEU A 2 7.33 7.91 0.99
CA LEU A 2 8.06 8.74 0.02
C LEU A 2 9.58 8.49 -0.04
N ARG A 3 10.28 8.38 1.11
CA ARG A 3 11.74 8.13 1.12
C ARG A 3 12.18 6.87 0.37
N VAL A 4 11.36 5.81 0.38
CA VAL A 4 11.67 4.55 -0.30
C VAL A 4 11.66 4.72 -1.82
N PHE A 5 10.76 5.56 -2.33
CA PHE A 5 10.68 5.82 -3.76
C PHE A 5 11.73 6.83 -4.24
N GLU A 6 12.27 7.67 -3.34
CA GLU A 6 13.36 8.62 -3.66
C GLU A 6 14.71 7.91 -3.90
N GLU A 7 14.94 6.75 -3.28
CA GLU A 7 16.18 5.98 -3.44
C GLU A 7 16.16 5.01 -4.63
N SER A 8 15.02 4.83 -5.31
CA SER A 8 14.87 3.84 -6.39
C SER A 8 13.95 4.36 -7.50
N GLU A 9 14.55 4.97 -8.52
CA GLU A 9 13.86 5.49 -9.70
C GLU A 9 13.00 4.41 -10.40
N ASP A 10 13.47 3.16 -10.44
CA ASP A 10 12.74 2.03 -11.05
C ASP A 10 11.39 1.78 -10.36
N ILE A 11 11.38 1.82 -9.03
CA ILE A 11 10.17 1.60 -8.24
C ILE A 11 9.20 2.76 -8.38
N LEU A 12 9.73 3.99 -8.41
CA LEU A 12 8.92 5.17 -8.65
C LEU A 12 8.26 5.13 -10.03
N LYS A 13 8.95 4.64 -11.06
CA LYS A 13 8.38 4.42 -12.39
C LYS A 13 7.25 3.39 -12.38
N ILE A 14 7.49 2.21 -11.80
CA ILE A 14 6.47 1.16 -11.66
C ILE A 14 5.26 1.69 -10.89
N TRP A 15 5.49 2.40 -9.79
CA TRP A 15 4.45 3.01 -8.97
C TRP A 15 3.60 4.03 -9.75
N ASN A 16 4.23 4.81 -10.63
CA ASN A 16 3.55 5.78 -11.47
C ASN A 16 2.75 5.13 -12.62
N GLU A 17 3.14 3.94 -13.07
CA GLU A 17 2.40 3.15 -14.06
C GLU A 17 1.16 2.45 -13.47
N LEU A 18 1.09 2.30 -12.14
CA LEU A 18 -0.10 1.75 -11.48
C LEU A 18 -1.31 2.67 -11.62
N THR A 19 -2.47 2.05 -11.78
CA THR A 19 -3.76 2.76 -11.74
C THR A 19 -4.00 3.38 -10.35
N PRO A 20 -4.79 4.46 -10.25
CA PRO A 20 -5.13 5.07 -8.95
C PRO A 20 -5.68 4.07 -7.93
N ILE A 21 -6.47 3.09 -8.37
CA ILE A 21 -7.03 2.05 -7.49
C ILE A 21 -5.96 1.09 -6.97
N GLN A 22 -4.99 0.69 -7.80
CA GLN A 22 -3.88 -0.18 -7.39
C GLN A 22 -2.98 0.50 -6.36
N ARG A 23 -2.66 1.79 -6.57
CA ARG A 23 -1.92 2.56 -5.56
C ARG A 23 -2.67 2.64 -4.24
N ASN A 24 -3.97 2.93 -4.29
CA ASN A 24 -4.80 2.99 -3.09
C ASN A 24 -4.85 1.64 -2.35
N GLU A 25 -4.86 0.52 -3.06
CA GLU A 25 -4.81 -0.82 -2.46
C GLU A 25 -3.50 -1.07 -1.71
N TRP A 26 -2.35 -0.73 -2.31
CA TRP A 26 -1.05 -0.81 -1.65
C TRP A 26 -0.94 0.13 -0.45
N ILE A 27 -1.44 1.36 -0.57
CA ILE A 27 -1.49 2.31 0.54
C ILE A 27 -2.34 1.75 1.68
N CYS A 28 -3.55 1.26 1.41
CA CYS A 28 -4.39 0.69 2.46
C CYS A 28 -3.75 -0.55 3.12
N TRP A 29 -3.11 -1.42 2.33
CA TRP A 29 -2.46 -2.64 2.85
C TRP A 29 -1.23 -2.35 3.72
N THR A 30 -0.46 -1.31 3.38
CA THR A 30 0.70 -0.89 4.19
C THR A 30 0.28 -0.07 5.42
N THR A 31 -0.83 0.67 5.37
CA THR A 31 -1.26 1.57 6.46
C THR A 31 -2.20 0.96 7.49
N ILE A 32 -2.92 -0.13 7.15
CA ILE A 32 -3.85 -0.79 8.09
C ILE A 32 -3.17 -1.35 9.35
N VAL A 33 -1.89 -1.70 9.25
CA VAL A 33 -1.15 -2.27 10.37
C VAL A 33 -0.77 -1.17 11.37
N LYS A 34 -1.13 -1.39 12.64
CA LYS A 34 -0.89 -0.43 13.73
C LYS A 34 0.56 -0.38 14.19
N LYS A 35 1.30 -1.48 14.04
CA LYS A 35 2.69 -1.58 14.47
C LYS A 35 3.61 -1.05 13.37
N GLN A 36 4.49 -0.11 13.73
CA GLN A 36 5.45 0.49 12.81
C GLN A 36 6.41 -0.56 12.19
N GLU A 37 6.90 -1.51 12.98
CA GLU A 37 7.75 -2.61 12.49
C GLU A 37 7.05 -3.44 11.41
N THR A 38 5.76 -3.74 11.60
CA THR A 38 4.96 -4.49 10.61
C THR A 38 4.69 -3.64 9.36
N ARG A 39 4.50 -2.33 9.53
CA ARG A 39 4.38 -1.39 8.40
C ARG A 39 5.63 -1.38 7.54
N GLU A 40 6.81 -1.36 8.15
CA GLU A 40 8.09 -1.42 7.45
C GLU A 40 8.25 -2.73 6.68
N LYS A 41 7.92 -3.87 7.30
CA LYS A 41 7.90 -5.18 6.64
C LYS A 41 6.95 -5.21 5.44
N HIS A 42 5.76 -4.61 5.58
CA HIS A 42 4.81 -4.49 4.46
C HIS A 42 5.38 -3.61 3.34
N ILE A 43 6.00 -2.47 3.66
CA ILE A 43 6.61 -1.61 2.65
C ILE A 43 7.71 -2.36 1.89
N GLN A 44 8.58 -3.11 2.57
CA GLN A 44 9.61 -3.92 1.91
C GLN A 44 9.00 -4.96 0.97
N ARG A 45 8.01 -5.71 1.45
CA ARG A 45 7.29 -6.69 0.63
C ARG A 45 6.60 -6.06 -0.59
N MET A 46 5.99 -4.88 -0.42
CA MET A 46 5.39 -4.14 -1.52
C MET A 46 6.43 -3.83 -2.60
N ILE A 47 7.64 -3.38 -2.22
CA ILE A 47 8.71 -3.11 -3.19
C ILE A 47 9.09 -4.38 -3.95
N GLU A 48 9.29 -5.50 -3.25
CA GLU A 48 9.63 -6.79 -3.86
C GLU A 48 8.54 -7.25 -4.84
N GLU A 49 7.29 -7.25 -4.40
CA GLU A 49 6.14 -7.62 -5.22
C GLU A 49 5.98 -6.68 -6.44
N LEU A 50 6.22 -5.37 -6.29
CA LEU A 50 6.21 -4.43 -7.41
C LEU A 50 7.33 -4.71 -8.43
N LYS A 51 8.54 -5.08 -7.97
CA LYS A 51 9.64 -5.49 -8.87
C LYS A 51 9.30 -6.75 -9.65
N GLU A 52 8.55 -7.67 -9.04
CA GLU A 52 8.06 -8.88 -9.68
C GLU A 52 6.88 -8.64 -10.63
N GLY A 53 6.39 -7.40 -10.72
CA GLY A 53 5.26 -7.02 -11.58
C GLY A 53 3.89 -7.29 -10.96
N VAL A 54 3.83 -7.60 -9.67
CA VAL A 54 2.59 -7.76 -8.92
C VAL A 54 1.96 -6.40 -8.70
N LYS A 55 0.77 -6.21 -9.25
CA LYS A 55 0.09 -4.91 -9.23
C LYS A 55 -0.84 -4.72 -8.03
N GLN A 56 -1.11 -5.77 -7.26
CA GLN A 56 -2.05 -5.77 -6.13
C GLN A 56 -1.57 -6.71 -5.01
N PRO A 57 -1.81 -6.37 -3.73
CA PRO A 57 -1.40 -7.21 -2.60
C PRO A 57 -2.16 -8.55 -2.56
N CYS A 58 -1.44 -9.67 -2.47
CA CYS A 58 -2.02 -11.00 -2.67
C CYS A 58 -2.93 -11.50 -1.52
N CYS A 59 -2.68 -11.06 -0.28
CA CYS A 59 -3.44 -11.49 0.91
C CYS A 59 -4.43 -10.42 1.38
N TRP A 60 -4.88 -9.54 0.49
CA TRP A 60 -5.78 -8.45 0.84
C TRP A 60 -7.24 -8.83 0.61
N PRO A 61 -8.03 -9.12 1.67
CA PRO A 61 -9.38 -9.67 1.53
C PRO A 61 -10.42 -8.58 1.21
N GLY A 62 -10.03 -7.55 0.46
CA GLY A 62 -10.89 -6.45 0.05
C GLY A 62 -10.45 -5.10 0.61
N CYS A 63 -10.05 -4.23 -0.30
CA CYS A 63 -9.92 -2.80 -0.04
C CYS A 63 -11.32 -2.20 0.08
N PRO A 64 -11.57 -1.23 0.98
CA PRO A 64 -12.84 -0.51 1.02
C PRO A 64 -13.12 0.24 -0.28
N HIS A 65 -12.09 0.44 -1.12
CA HIS A 65 -12.19 0.94 -2.49
C HIS A 65 -12.85 -0.05 -3.48
N ARG A 66 -12.84 -1.37 -3.19
CA ARG A 66 -13.54 -2.40 -3.99
C ARG A 66 -14.78 -2.94 -3.30
N HIS A 67 -14.77 -2.96 -1.97
CA HIS A 67 -15.80 -3.53 -1.12
C HIS A 67 -16.19 -2.50 -0.03
N PRO A 68 -17.07 -1.54 -0.35
CA PRO A 68 -17.42 -0.45 0.56
C PRO A 68 -17.99 -0.91 1.91
N GLU A 69 -18.53 -2.13 1.99
CA GLU A 69 -18.98 -2.80 3.22
C GLU A 69 -17.83 -3.10 4.21
N ARG A 70 -16.58 -3.13 3.74
CA ARG A 70 -15.38 -3.39 4.57
C ARG A 70 -14.88 -2.14 5.30
N LYS A 71 -15.49 -0.97 5.10
CA LYS A 71 -15.12 0.29 5.77
C LYS A 71 -15.05 0.17 7.30
N THR A 72 -15.82 -0.72 7.90
CA THR A 72 -15.84 -0.96 9.36
C THR A 72 -14.51 -1.48 9.93
N TYR A 73 -13.69 -2.16 9.11
CA TYR A 73 -12.36 -2.64 9.49
C TYR A 73 -11.27 -1.57 9.33
N PHE A 74 -11.55 -0.54 8.52
CA PHE A 74 -10.66 0.60 8.28
C PHE A 74 -11.10 1.73 9.17
N ASN A 75 -10.64 1.71 10.42
CA ASN A 75 -10.78 2.88 11.27
C ASN A 75 -9.78 3.93 10.76
N PHE A 76 -10.18 4.72 9.76
CA PHE A 76 -9.40 5.77 9.08
C PHE A 76 -8.97 6.93 10.00
N LYS A 77 -8.99 6.74 11.33
CA LYS A 77 -8.66 7.78 12.32
C LYS A 77 -7.25 8.34 12.20
N ASN A 78 -6.34 7.68 11.46
CA ASN A 78 -4.95 8.08 11.36
C ASN A 78 -4.49 8.26 9.89
N LEU A 79 -5.35 8.81 9.02
CA LEU A 79 -4.94 9.27 7.68
C LEU A 79 -4.47 10.74 7.66
N ASN A 80 -4.60 11.48 8.76
CA ASN A 80 -4.23 12.90 8.86
C ASN A 80 -3.50 13.20 10.18
N GLU A 81 -2.45 12.45 10.51
CA GLU A 81 -1.46 12.90 11.51
C GLU A 81 -0.12 13.07 10.78
N GLU A 82 0.03 14.26 10.17
CA GLU A 82 1.32 14.93 10.00
C GLU A 82 1.81 15.46 11.35
#